data_AF-A0A9X8E683-F1
#
_entry.id   AF-A0A9X8E683-F1
#
_cell.length_a   1.000
_cell.length_b   1.000
_cell.length_c   1.000
_cell.angle_alpha   90.00
_cell.angle_beta   90.00
_cell.angle_gamma   90.00
#
_symmetry.space_group_name_H-M   'P 1'
#
loop_
_entity.id
_entity.type
_entity.pdbx_description
1 polymer ?
#
loop_
_entity_poly.entity_id
_entity_poly.type
_entity_poly.pdbx_seq_one_letter_code
_entity_poly.pdbx_strand_id
1 'polypeptide(L)'
;AGLSLTTLQGDESLRGRWMSQGPILERMDMLGAAIACKYDNVPSVLCVFALLIHSMRASRATQGGCATVSFDQVESHVPVYHGDLFQLEGQILNINNTANKAAQRKELGARWRKIQEEVDAMEYIRKDMLDVNPLNASRTTFVPVKATLVQVQNLFLPKHLNMNNTIFGGEILQWMVAVFCARKFTKNVHMATITMNRIVFQLPITTNDVVSMKARVVMARRHTLEVEVEVFIERLGLAEKRKSHTAYFTVINLNVKQLKDPIKTGLYVDEGDQESMRLLVKAQKRWAFQAEQNSVHDVPPLPMTSNL
;
A
#
# COMPACT_ATOMS: atom_id res chain seq x y z
N ALA A 1 26.91 2.76 9.93
CA ALA A 1 26.06 3.20 8.82
C ALA A 1 25.40 4.52 9.21
N GLY A 2 25.73 5.61 8.50
CA GLY A 2 25.25 6.95 8.82
C GLY A 2 23.74 7.10 8.61
N LEU A 3 23.08 7.80 9.53
CA LEU A 3 21.69 8.23 9.44
C LEU A 3 21.53 9.17 8.23
N SER A 4 20.51 8.98 7.40
CA SER A 4 20.13 9.99 6.39
C SER A 4 18.73 10.50 6.70
N LEU A 5 18.52 11.79 6.45
CA LEU A 5 17.31 12.50 6.86
C LEU A 5 16.76 13.35 5.72
N THR A 6 15.43 13.49 5.68
CA THR A 6 14.72 14.44 4.82
C THR A 6 13.55 15.02 5.57
N THR A 7 13.17 16.26 5.28
CA THR A 7 12.00 16.91 5.85
C THR A 7 10.90 17.01 4.80
N LEU A 8 9.65 16.92 5.26
CA LEU A 8 8.49 17.26 4.44
C LEU A 8 7.59 18.19 5.27
N GLN A 9 7.01 19.15 4.59
CA GLN A 9 6.00 20.05 5.12
C GLN A 9 4.76 19.90 4.23
N GLY A 10 3.61 19.63 4.84
CA GLY A 10 2.33 19.62 4.12
C GLY A 10 1.89 21.03 3.73
N ASP A 11 0.94 21.13 2.80
CA ASP A 11 0.34 22.41 2.39
C ASP A 11 -0.23 23.21 3.58
N GLU A 12 0.32 24.41 3.83
CA GLU A 12 -0.10 25.30 4.92
C GLU A 12 -1.58 25.71 4.82
N SER A 13 -2.15 25.80 3.62
CA SER A 13 -3.57 26.13 3.43
C SER A 13 -4.52 25.07 4.01
N LEU A 14 -4.01 23.86 4.26
CA LEU A 14 -4.74 22.74 4.81
C LEU A 14 -4.39 22.47 6.29
N ARG A 15 -3.72 23.41 6.98
CA ARG A 15 -3.21 23.22 8.34
C ARG A 15 -4.23 22.57 9.29
N GLY A 16 -3.78 21.59 10.07
CA GLY A 16 -4.61 20.84 11.02
C GLY A 16 -5.49 19.75 10.41
N ARG A 17 -5.44 19.55 9.08
CA ARG A 17 -6.01 18.36 8.43
C ARG A 17 -4.97 17.25 8.34
N TRP A 18 -5.39 16.01 8.53
CA TRP A 18 -4.48 14.86 8.40
C TRP A 18 -3.97 14.79 6.95
N MET A 19 -2.65 14.83 6.80
CA MET A 19 -1.96 14.67 5.54
C MET A 19 -2.11 13.24 5.02
N SER A 20 -2.35 13.10 3.72
CA SER A 20 -2.43 11.80 3.07
C SER A 20 -1.09 11.05 3.15
N GLN A 21 -1.14 9.73 3.25
CA GLN A 21 0.04 8.85 3.23
C GLN A 21 0.86 8.93 1.94
N GLY A 22 0.25 9.25 0.79
CA GLY A 22 0.91 9.23 -0.51
C GLY A 22 2.21 10.03 -0.59
N PRO A 23 2.20 11.35 -0.29
CA PRO A 23 3.42 12.15 -0.21
C PRO A 23 4.47 11.62 0.78
N ILE A 24 4.05 10.95 1.85
CA ILE A 24 4.99 10.35 2.81
C ILE A 24 5.70 9.15 2.18
N LEU A 25 4.94 8.25 1.54
CA LEU A 25 5.47 7.07 0.85
C LEU A 25 6.43 7.46 -0.28
N GLU A 26 6.12 8.53 -1.01
CA GLU A 26 7.00 9.10 -2.03
C GLU A 26 8.34 9.55 -1.43
N ARG A 27 8.31 10.32 -0.33
CA ARG A 27 9.53 10.78 0.34
C ARG A 27 10.33 9.63 0.96
N MET A 28 9.66 8.62 1.49
CA MET A 28 10.31 7.39 1.94
C MET A 28 11.06 6.69 0.79
N ASP A 29 10.46 6.63 -0.41
CA ASP A 29 11.09 6.06 -1.61
C ASP A 29 12.35 6.81 -2.02
N MET A 30 12.25 8.13 -2.11
CA MET A 30 13.38 8.98 -2.45
C MET A 30 14.53 8.83 -1.44
N LEU A 31 14.22 8.84 -0.15
CA LEU A 31 15.23 8.70 0.91
C LEU A 31 15.85 7.30 0.89
N GLY A 32 15.05 6.25 0.71
CA GLY A 32 15.53 4.87 0.62
C GLY A 32 16.46 4.66 -0.57
N ALA A 33 16.09 5.17 -1.75
CA ALA A 33 16.93 5.14 -2.94
C ALA A 33 18.25 5.91 -2.74
N ALA A 34 18.18 7.12 -2.16
CA ALA A 34 19.38 7.94 -1.87
C ALA A 34 20.33 7.25 -0.89
N ILE A 35 19.81 6.59 0.14
CA ILE A 35 20.60 5.80 1.09
C ILE A 35 21.24 4.60 0.38
N ALA A 36 20.48 3.85 -0.42
CA ALA A 36 20.98 2.68 -1.13
C ALA A 36 22.11 3.03 -2.11
N CYS A 37 22.00 4.14 -2.83
CA CYS A 37 23.04 4.63 -3.75
C CYS A 37 24.37 4.97 -3.06
N LYS A 38 24.40 5.22 -1.74
CA LYS A 38 25.66 5.47 -1.01
C LYS A 38 26.49 4.19 -0.76
N TYR A 39 25.94 3.01 -1.01
CA TYR A 39 26.56 1.72 -0.68
C TYR A 39 26.76 0.88 -1.95
N ASP A 40 27.70 1.31 -2.79
CA ASP A 40 27.97 0.76 -4.13
C ASP A 40 28.33 -0.74 -4.18
N ASN A 41 28.75 -1.32 -3.07
CA ASN A 41 29.24 -2.71 -3.00
C ASN A 41 28.19 -3.72 -2.52
N VAL A 42 26.92 -3.34 -2.36
CA VAL A 42 25.86 -4.22 -1.84
C VAL A 42 24.75 -4.45 -2.89
N PRO A 43 24.43 -5.70 -3.28
CA PRO A 43 23.48 -5.99 -4.35
C PRO A 43 22.01 -5.65 -3.99
N SER A 44 21.67 -5.64 -2.70
CA SER A 44 20.36 -5.22 -2.21
C SER A 44 20.43 -4.64 -0.80
N VAL A 45 19.70 -3.57 -0.56
CA VAL A 45 19.72 -2.81 0.69
C VAL A 45 18.32 -2.77 1.29
N LEU A 46 18.21 -3.05 2.60
CA LEU A 46 17.00 -2.85 3.37
C LEU A 46 17.13 -1.55 4.18
N CYS A 47 16.34 -0.54 3.84
CA CYS A 47 16.22 0.72 4.58
C CYS A 47 15.08 0.62 5.59
N VAL A 48 15.24 1.14 6.80
CA VAL A 48 14.17 1.26 7.82
C VAL A 48 13.96 2.72 8.15
N PHE A 49 12.72 3.13 8.39
CA PHE A 49 12.38 4.51 8.73
C PHE A 49 11.86 4.68 10.17
N ALA A 50 12.21 5.78 10.82
CA ALA A 50 11.97 6.00 12.26
C ALA A 50 10.56 6.47 12.64
N LEU A 51 9.87 7.23 11.79
CA LEU A 51 8.67 8.00 12.21
C LEU A 51 7.33 7.40 11.76
N LEU A 52 7.38 6.41 10.88
CA LEU A 52 6.28 5.52 10.54
C LEU A 52 6.94 4.17 10.41
N ILE A 53 6.55 3.20 11.23
CA ILE A 53 7.24 1.92 11.29
C ILE A 53 7.40 1.37 9.85
N HIS A 54 8.54 0.72 9.60
CA HIS A 54 8.81 -0.33 8.61
C HIS A 54 9.83 -0.03 7.48
N SER A 55 10.21 -1.13 6.83
CA SER A 55 11.35 -1.25 5.92
C SER A 55 11.03 -1.18 4.43
N MET A 56 11.91 -0.55 3.67
CA MET A 56 11.93 -0.56 2.20
C MET A 56 13.10 -1.38 1.71
N ARG A 57 12.92 -2.17 0.65
CA ARG A 57 14.04 -2.84 -0.02
C ARG A 57 14.29 -2.22 -1.39
N ALA A 58 15.48 -1.65 -1.54
CA ALA A 58 16.04 -1.27 -2.82
C ALA A 58 17.00 -2.36 -3.31
N SER A 59 17.08 -2.56 -4.62
CA SER A 59 18.09 -3.42 -5.24
C SER A 59 18.74 -2.66 -6.39
N ARG A 60 19.99 -3.01 -6.67
CA ARG A 60 20.72 -2.42 -7.77
C ARG A 60 20.22 -2.98 -9.10
N ALA A 61 19.92 -2.10 -10.06
CA ALA A 61 19.70 -2.50 -11.44
C ALA A 61 21.04 -2.88 -12.07
N THR A 62 21.02 -3.78 -13.06
CA THR A 62 22.20 -4.30 -13.78
C THR A 62 23.07 -3.22 -14.45
N GLN A 63 22.58 -1.98 -14.57
CA GLN A 63 23.29 -0.84 -15.18
C GLN A 63 23.79 0.23 -14.18
N GLY A 64 23.83 -0.08 -12.88
CA GLY A 64 24.60 0.70 -11.91
C GLY A 64 23.82 1.60 -10.95
N GLY A 65 22.55 1.93 -11.20
CA GLY A 65 21.73 2.71 -10.26
C GLY A 65 20.73 1.89 -9.43
N CYS A 66 20.18 2.49 -8.36
CA CYS A 66 19.26 1.83 -7.44
C CYS A 66 17.80 1.94 -7.88
N ALA A 67 17.04 0.86 -7.76
CA ALA A 67 15.60 0.83 -7.96
C ALA A 67 14.89 0.20 -6.76
N THR A 68 13.69 0.67 -6.49
CA THR A 68 12.84 0.10 -5.43
C THR A 68 12.26 -1.22 -5.90
N VAL A 69 12.57 -2.31 -5.18
CA VAL A 69 12.05 -3.65 -5.52
C VAL A 69 10.77 -3.93 -4.74
N SER A 70 10.71 -3.48 -3.49
CA SER A 70 9.53 -3.68 -2.67
C SER A 70 9.44 -2.70 -1.51
N PHE A 71 8.22 -2.32 -1.17
CA PHE A 71 7.88 -1.78 0.14
C PHE A 71 7.40 -2.94 1.01
N ASP A 72 7.92 -3.06 2.24
CA ASP A 72 7.22 -3.88 3.23
C ASP A 72 5.92 -3.20 3.68
N GLN A 73 5.18 -3.85 4.57
CA GLN A 73 3.98 -3.27 5.17
C GLN A 73 4.33 -1.92 5.80
N VAL A 74 3.49 -0.91 5.59
CA VAL A 74 3.67 0.44 6.17
C VAL A 74 2.48 0.74 7.06
N GLU A 75 2.73 1.24 8.27
CA GLU A 75 1.70 1.56 9.27
C GLU A 75 1.85 2.99 9.79
N SER A 76 0.72 3.68 9.91
CA SER A 76 0.60 4.99 10.55
C SER A 76 0.11 4.85 11.97
N HIS A 77 1.01 5.00 12.94
CA HIS A 77 0.65 5.01 14.36
C HIS A 77 0.22 6.40 14.83
N VAL A 78 0.81 7.44 14.27
CA VAL A 78 0.56 8.84 14.61
C VAL A 78 0.12 9.61 13.36
N PRO A 79 -0.97 10.40 13.43
CA PRO A 79 -1.36 11.26 12.34
C PRO A 79 -0.33 12.39 12.14
N VAL A 80 0.04 12.63 10.87
CA VAL A 80 0.84 13.80 10.46
C VAL A 80 -0.11 14.80 9.85
N TYR A 81 -0.12 16.03 10.33
CA TYR A 81 -1.02 17.07 9.85
C TYR A 81 -0.33 17.98 8.83
N HIS A 82 -1.12 18.53 7.93
CA HIS A 82 -0.69 19.66 7.13
C HIS A 82 -0.23 20.81 8.04
N GLY A 83 0.85 21.49 7.65
CA GLY A 83 1.50 22.52 8.46
C GLY A 83 2.43 21.99 9.56
N ASP A 84 2.48 20.67 9.79
CA ASP A 84 3.54 20.06 10.60
C ASP A 84 4.82 20.01 9.76
N LEU A 85 5.96 20.33 10.38
CA LEU A 85 7.27 19.98 9.85
C LEU A 85 7.62 18.60 10.38
N PHE A 86 7.82 17.63 9.49
CA PHE A 86 8.19 16.29 9.91
C PHE A 86 9.47 15.80 9.24
N GLN A 87 10.25 15.04 10.01
CA GLN A 87 11.54 14.48 9.59
C GLN A 87 11.41 12.98 9.37
N LEU A 88 11.85 12.51 8.21
CA LEU A 88 12.03 11.09 7.93
C LEU A 88 13.50 10.74 8.09
N GLU A 89 13.79 9.77 8.96
CA GLU A 89 15.13 9.23 9.16
C GLU A 89 15.20 7.82 8.60
N GLY A 90 16.26 7.50 7.86
CA GLY A 90 16.47 6.20 7.27
C GLY A 90 17.85 5.62 7.60
N GLN A 91 17.90 4.32 7.89
CA GLN A 91 19.16 3.58 8.09
C GLN A 91 19.13 2.23 7.34
N ILE A 92 20.31 1.79 6.88
CA ILE A 92 20.51 0.43 6.35
C ILE A 92 20.66 -0.55 7.52
N LEU A 93 19.87 -1.63 7.50
CA LEU A 93 20.07 -2.75 8.40
C LEU A 93 21.08 -3.77 7.86
N ASN A 94 21.82 -4.39 8.78
CA ASN A 94 22.90 -5.34 8.48
C ASN A 94 22.42 -6.56 7.68
N ILE A 95 23.18 -6.90 6.63
CA ILE A 95 22.85 -7.78 5.49
C ILE A 95 22.70 -9.27 5.90
N ASN A 96 23.36 -9.68 6.98
CA ASN A 96 23.43 -11.11 7.36
C ASN A 96 22.11 -11.66 7.94
N ASN A 97 21.29 -10.82 8.60
CA ASN A 97 19.96 -11.23 9.08
C ASN A 97 18.85 -11.04 8.02
N THR A 98 19.20 -10.47 6.86
CA THR A 98 18.26 -10.17 5.78
C THR A 98 17.94 -11.40 4.94
N ALA A 99 18.85 -12.37 4.83
CA ALA A 99 18.64 -13.59 4.05
C ALA A 99 17.55 -14.49 4.65
N ASN A 100 17.59 -14.74 5.97
CA ASN A 100 16.57 -15.53 6.67
C ASN A 100 15.19 -14.86 6.62
N LYS A 101 15.12 -13.56 6.90
CA LYS A 101 13.87 -12.79 6.77
C LYS A 101 13.36 -12.77 5.33
N ALA A 102 14.24 -12.67 4.33
CA ALA A 102 13.85 -12.74 2.92
C ALA A 102 13.30 -14.12 2.53
N ALA A 103 13.88 -15.21 3.04
CA ALA A 103 13.38 -16.56 2.83
C ALA A 103 11.99 -16.74 3.45
N GLN A 104 11.80 -16.33 4.72
CA GLN A 104 10.49 -16.35 5.38
C GLN A 104 9.44 -15.54 4.62
N ARG A 105 9.79 -14.35 4.12
CA ARG A 105 8.88 -13.53 3.29
C ARG A 105 8.52 -14.21 1.97
N LYS A 106 9.48 -14.88 1.33
CA LYS A 106 9.24 -15.63 0.09
C LYS A 106 8.26 -16.77 0.33
N GLU A 107 8.46 -17.51 1.42
CA GLU A 107 7.57 -18.59 1.84
C GLU A 107 6.17 -18.07 2.17
N LEU A 108 6.08 -17.01 2.98
CA LEU A 108 4.81 -16.37 3.34
C LEU A 108 4.05 -15.90 2.08
N GLY A 109 4.75 -15.26 1.13
CA GLY A 109 4.18 -14.85 -0.14
C GLY A 109 3.71 -16.01 -1.01
N ALA A 110 4.42 -17.15 -0.99
CA ALA A 110 4.01 -18.36 -1.70
C ALA A 110 2.76 -19.00 -1.07
N ARG A 111 2.68 -19.07 0.27
CA ARG A 111 1.49 -19.53 0.99
C ARG A 111 0.27 -18.65 0.69
N TRP A 112 0.45 -17.33 0.74
CA TRP A 112 -0.61 -16.39 0.38
C TRP A 112 -1.07 -16.52 -1.08
N ARG A 113 -0.15 -16.80 -2.01
CA ARG A 113 -0.50 -17.08 -3.41
C ARG A 113 -1.35 -18.34 -3.53
N LYS A 114 -0.94 -19.42 -2.87
CA LYS A 114 -1.70 -20.68 -2.85
C LYS A 114 -3.12 -20.50 -2.32
N ILE A 115 -3.29 -19.74 -1.23
CA ILE A 115 -4.61 -19.43 -0.67
C ILE A 115 -5.50 -18.71 -1.69
N GLN A 116 -4.94 -17.78 -2.47
CA GLN A 116 -5.70 -17.07 -3.51
C GLN A 116 -6.08 -18.01 -4.66
N GLU A 117 -5.15 -18.85 -5.12
CA GLU A 117 -5.39 -19.84 -6.18
C GLU A 117 -6.46 -20.85 -5.77
N GLU A 118 -6.46 -21.30 -4.51
CA GLU A 118 -7.50 -22.17 -3.96
C GLU A 118 -8.88 -21.52 -3.99
N VAL A 119 -8.98 -20.21 -3.70
CA VAL A 119 -10.26 -19.48 -3.79
C VAL A 119 -10.68 -19.25 -5.25
N ASP A 120 -9.72 -18.99 -6.14
CA ASP A 120 -10.00 -18.82 -7.57
C ASP A 120 -10.47 -20.11 -8.24
N ALA A 121 -9.93 -21.26 -7.80
CA ALA A 121 -10.30 -22.58 -8.30
C ALA A 121 -11.67 -23.07 -7.79
N MET A 122 -12.31 -22.38 -6.83
CA MET A 122 -13.66 -22.75 -6.39
C MET A 122 -14.66 -22.48 -7.52
N GLU A 123 -15.42 -23.51 -7.87
CA GLU A 123 -16.48 -23.42 -8.89
C GLU A 123 -17.56 -22.42 -8.45
N TYR A 124 -17.96 -22.49 -7.18
CA TYR A 124 -19.01 -21.65 -6.62
C TYR A 124 -18.72 -21.29 -5.16
N ILE A 125 -18.89 -20.02 -4.82
CA ILE A 125 -18.78 -19.48 -3.47
C ILE A 125 -20.18 -19.19 -2.94
N ARG A 126 -20.52 -19.86 -1.85
CA ARG A 126 -21.76 -19.67 -1.11
C ARG A 126 -21.63 -18.53 -0.11
N LYS A 127 -22.74 -17.89 0.21
CA LYS A 127 -22.82 -16.78 1.18
C LYS A 127 -22.45 -17.18 2.60
N ASP A 128 -22.68 -18.43 2.99
CA ASP A 128 -22.32 -18.98 4.31
C ASP A 128 -20.80 -19.14 4.50
N MET A 129 -20.01 -19.13 3.43
CA MET A 129 -18.54 -19.10 3.50
C MET A 129 -17.99 -17.74 3.93
N LEU A 130 -18.82 -16.69 3.85
CA LEU A 130 -18.45 -15.36 4.32
C LEU A 130 -18.92 -15.19 5.77
N ASP A 131 -18.00 -14.74 6.61
CA ASP A 131 -18.33 -14.37 7.98
C ASP A 131 -19.28 -13.18 7.91
N VAL A 132 -20.56 -13.43 8.21
CA VAL A 132 -21.56 -12.38 8.29
C VAL A 132 -21.21 -11.55 9.53
N ASN A 133 -20.38 -10.53 9.31
CA ASN A 133 -19.88 -9.70 10.39
C ASN A 133 -21.09 -9.14 11.18
N PRO A 134 -21.15 -9.26 12.52
CA PRO A 134 -22.23 -8.68 13.32
C PRO A 134 -22.42 -7.17 13.07
N LEU A 135 -21.40 -6.51 12.53
CA LEU A 135 -21.46 -5.13 12.06
C LEU A 135 -22.43 -4.88 10.90
N ASN A 136 -22.85 -5.91 10.15
CA ASN A 136 -23.89 -5.76 9.12
C ASN A 136 -25.22 -5.26 9.70
N ALA A 137 -25.53 -5.59 10.98
CA ALA A 137 -26.74 -5.12 11.64
C ALA A 137 -26.74 -3.59 11.86
N SER A 138 -25.57 -2.97 12.00
CA SER A 138 -25.43 -1.50 12.17
C SER A 138 -25.40 -0.71 10.86
N ARG A 139 -25.45 -1.39 9.70
CA ARG A 139 -25.31 -0.75 8.39
C ARG A 139 -26.68 -0.39 7.80
N THR A 140 -26.77 0.79 7.21
CA THR A 140 -28.02 1.32 6.66
C THR A 140 -28.12 1.18 5.15
N THR A 141 -26.99 0.93 4.47
CA THR A 141 -26.94 0.87 3.00
C THR A 141 -25.92 -0.18 2.58
N PHE A 142 -26.20 -0.91 1.50
CA PHE A 142 -25.31 -1.94 0.97
C PHE A 142 -25.03 -1.67 -0.50
N VAL A 143 -23.76 -1.80 -0.90
CA VAL A 143 -23.29 -1.54 -2.26
C VAL A 143 -22.52 -2.78 -2.74
N PRO A 144 -22.79 -3.30 -3.96
CA PRO A 144 -22.03 -4.43 -4.47
C PRO A 144 -20.58 -4.02 -4.76
N VAL A 145 -19.62 -4.94 -4.57
CA VAL A 145 -18.18 -4.67 -4.73
C VAL A 145 -17.88 -4.04 -6.08
N LYS A 146 -18.47 -4.56 -7.16
CA LYS A 146 -18.34 -3.99 -8.52
C LYS A 146 -18.70 -2.51 -8.63
N ALA A 147 -19.70 -2.04 -7.88
CA ALA A 147 -20.13 -0.63 -7.93
C ALA A 147 -19.19 0.30 -7.16
N THR A 148 -18.27 -0.25 -6.37
CA THR A 148 -17.22 0.52 -5.67
C THR A 148 -16.01 0.82 -6.54
N LEU A 149 -15.93 0.19 -7.73
CA LEU A 149 -14.79 0.32 -8.64
C LEU A 149 -14.52 1.77 -9.02
N VAL A 150 -13.27 2.18 -8.81
CA VAL A 150 -12.69 3.41 -9.33
C VAL A 150 -11.52 3.02 -10.21
N GLN A 151 -11.46 3.58 -11.42
CA GLN A 151 -10.33 3.39 -12.32
C GLN A 151 -9.68 4.72 -12.64
N VAL A 152 -8.35 4.76 -12.57
CA VAL A 152 -7.52 5.91 -12.95
C VAL A 152 -6.47 5.42 -13.94
N GLN A 153 -6.15 6.23 -14.93
CA GLN A 153 -5.05 5.98 -15.86
C GLN A 153 -4.12 7.18 -15.87
N ASN A 154 -2.82 6.92 -15.81
CA ASN A 154 -1.80 7.97 -15.82
C ASN A 154 -0.68 7.64 -16.78
N LEU A 155 -0.17 8.71 -17.39
CA LEU A 155 1.10 8.75 -18.10
C LEU A 155 2.10 9.49 -17.22
N PHE A 156 3.29 8.94 -17.07
CA PHE A 156 4.33 9.60 -16.28
C PHE A 156 5.19 10.49 -17.17
N LEU A 157 5.44 11.71 -16.69
CA LEU A 157 6.35 12.68 -17.28
C LEU A 157 7.82 12.42 -16.88
N PRO A 158 8.80 12.97 -17.62
CA PRO A 158 10.22 12.82 -17.32
C PRO A 158 10.62 13.23 -15.89
N LYS A 159 9.89 14.17 -15.26
CA LYS A 159 10.14 14.60 -13.88
C LYS A 159 9.96 13.49 -12.84
N HIS A 160 9.24 12.41 -13.17
CA HIS A 160 9.00 11.27 -12.28
C HIS A 160 10.06 10.16 -12.45
N LEU A 161 11.04 10.35 -13.33
CA LEU A 161 12.11 9.39 -13.57
C LEU A 161 13.14 9.42 -12.43
N ASN A 162 13.60 8.24 -12.05
CA ASN A 162 14.79 8.04 -11.26
C ASN A 162 16.05 7.97 -12.15
N MET A 163 17.23 7.86 -11.52
CA MET A 163 18.51 7.77 -12.22
C MET A 163 18.64 6.54 -13.15
N ASN A 164 17.74 5.56 -13.04
CA ASN A 164 17.68 4.38 -13.92
C ASN A 164 16.74 4.58 -15.12
N ASN A 165 16.25 5.81 -15.37
CA ASN A 165 15.24 6.09 -16.40
C ASN A 165 13.97 5.23 -16.24
N THR A 166 13.61 4.94 -14.98
CA THR A 166 12.35 4.28 -14.60
C THR A 166 11.58 5.14 -13.60
N ILE A 167 10.29 4.90 -13.44
CA ILE A 167 9.45 5.65 -12.49
C ILE A 167 9.75 5.19 -11.06
N PHE A 168 9.84 6.15 -10.13
CA PHE A 168 9.93 5.84 -8.69
C PHE A 168 8.72 5.03 -8.22
N GLY A 169 8.93 4.07 -7.32
CA GLY A 169 7.84 3.27 -6.76
C GLY A 169 6.88 4.15 -5.96
N GLY A 170 7.42 5.15 -5.26
CA GLY A 170 6.69 6.13 -4.47
C GLY A 170 5.69 6.94 -5.29
N GLU A 171 6.01 7.27 -6.54
CA GLU A 171 5.10 7.97 -7.46
C GLU A 171 3.84 7.14 -7.74
N ILE A 172 3.97 5.82 -7.85
CA ILE A 172 2.85 4.90 -8.04
C ILE A 172 2.00 4.82 -6.76
N LEU A 173 2.67 4.81 -5.61
CA LEU A 173 2.00 4.73 -4.30
C LEU A 173 1.37 6.04 -3.85
N GLN A 174 1.81 7.17 -4.39
CA GLN A 174 1.24 8.48 -4.09
C GLN A 174 -0.22 8.57 -4.52
N TRP A 175 -0.61 7.82 -5.57
CA TRP A 175 -1.94 7.94 -6.15
C TRP A 175 -3.02 7.54 -5.14
N MET A 176 -3.83 8.55 -4.80
CA MET A 176 -4.86 8.50 -3.78
C MET A 176 -6.07 7.62 -4.14
N VAL A 177 -5.95 6.68 -5.09
CA VAL A 177 -7.09 5.91 -5.61
C VAL A 177 -7.75 5.09 -4.50
N ALA A 178 -6.97 4.58 -3.53
CA ALA A 178 -7.51 3.88 -2.37
C ALA A 178 -8.39 4.78 -1.48
N VAL A 179 -7.86 5.95 -1.07
CA VAL A 179 -8.61 6.92 -0.25
C VAL A 179 -9.80 7.47 -1.02
N PHE A 180 -9.66 7.77 -2.31
CA PHE A 180 -10.74 8.27 -3.14
C PHE A 180 -11.86 7.24 -3.31
N CYS A 181 -11.53 5.97 -3.56
CA CYS A 181 -12.48 4.86 -3.58
C CYS A 181 -13.22 4.73 -2.25
N ALA A 182 -12.49 4.79 -1.13
CA ALA A 182 -13.08 4.78 0.21
C ALA A 182 -14.03 5.96 0.45
N ARG A 183 -13.64 7.19 0.08
CA ARG A 183 -14.48 8.40 0.19
C ARG A 183 -15.76 8.28 -0.62
N LYS A 184 -15.68 7.75 -1.84
CA LYS A 184 -16.85 7.51 -2.71
C LYS A 184 -17.81 6.48 -2.08
N PHE A 185 -17.26 5.42 -1.48
CA PHE A 185 -18.04 4.37 -0.82
C PHE A 185 -18.76 4.85 0.45
N THR A 186 -18.09 5.64 1.29
CA THR A 186 -18.65 6.14 2.56
C THR A 186 -19.38 7.47 2.44
N LYS A 187 -19.19 8.20 1.33
CA LYS A 187 -19.59 9.61 1.14
C LYS A 187 -18.98 10.54 2.21
N ASN A 188 -17.82 10.17 2.74
CA ASN A 188 -17.10 10.95 3.75
C ASN A 188 -15.76 11.42 3.21
N VAL A 189 -15.46 12.71 3.34
CA VAL A 189 -14.18 13.30 2.91
C VAL A 189 -13.06 13.11 3.94
N HIS A 190 -13.41 12.86 5.21
CA HIS A 190 -12.48 12.69 6.33
C HIS A 190 -12.03 11.23 6.44
N MET A 191 -11.24 10.79 5.46
CA MET A 191 -10.65 9.46 5.43
C MET A 191 -9.14 9.52 5.20
N ALA A 192 -8.41 8.63 5.86
CA ALA A 192 -6.95 8.54 5.79
C ALA A 192 -6.49 7.08 5.70
N THR A 193 -5.39 6.83 5.01
CA THR A 193 -4.77 5.49 4.99
C THR A 193 -3.99 5.30 6.30
N ILE A 194 -4.19 4.16 6.96
CA ILE A 194 -3.46 3.79 8.19
C ILE A 194 -2.50 2.63 7.98
N THR A 195 -2.77 1.76 7.02
CA THR A 195 -1.89 0.62 6.72
C THR A 195 -1.85 0.38 5.21
N MET A 196 -0.70 -0.03 4.71
CA MET A 196 -0.50 -0.57 3.36
C MET A 196 0.22 -1.91 3.48
N ASN A 197 -0.27 -2.95 2.80
CA ASN A 197 0.41 -4.24 2.78
C ASN A 197 1.69 -4.20 1.94
N ARG A 198 2.57 -5.20 2.11
CA ARG A 198 3.79 -5.36 1.31
C ARG A 198 3.47 -5.36 -0.20
N ILE A 199 4.25 -4.56 -0.95
CA ILE A 199 4.17 -4.44 -2.41
C ILE A 199 5.50 -4.86 -3.01
N VAL A 200 5.44 -5.66 -4.08
CA VAL A 200 6.61 -6.05 -4.87
C VAL A 200 6.41 -5.56 -6.29
N PHE A 201 7.30 -4.70 -6.77
CA PHE A 201 7.26 -4.22 -8.15
C PHE A 201 7.92 -5.25 -9.05
N GLN A 202 7.12 -5.97 -9.83
CA GLN A 202 7.62 -7.03 -10.70
C GLN A 202 8.16 -6.51 -12.03
N LEU A 203 7.67 -5.35 -12.48
CA LEU A 203 7.98 -4.78 -13.78
C LEU A 203 8.45 -3.33 -13.61
N PRO A 204 9.58 -2.93 -14.23
CA PRO A 204 9.97 -1.53 -14.29
C PRO A 204 8.95 -0.74 -15.14
N ILE A 205 8.62 0.47 -14.68
CA ILE A 205 7.72 1.39 -15.39
C ILE A 205 8.56 2.50 -16.00
N THR A 206 8.25 2.87 -17.24
CA THR A 206 8.92 3.91 -18.02
C THR A 206 7.92 5.00 -18.43
N THR A 207 8.39 6.12 -18.99
CA THR A 207 7.52 7.20 -19.51
C THR A 207 6.68 6.78 -20.72
N ASN A 208 7.01 5.65 -21.35
CA ASN A 208 6.25 5.09 -22.48
C ASN A 208 5.13 4.14 -22.03
N ASP A 209 4.97 3.95 -20.73
CA ASP A 209 3.97 3.08 -20.16
C ASP A 209 2.77 3.88 -19.64
N VAL A 210 1.56 3.45 -20.02
CA VAL A 210 0.30 3.88 -19.41
C VAL A 210 0.05 3.00 -18.19
N VAL A 211 -0.03 3.61 -17.01
CA VAL A 211 -0.35 2.90 -15.78
C VAL A 211 -1.82 3.05 -15.46
N SER A 212 -2.53 1.93 -15.42
CA SER A 212 -3.94 1.86 -15.02
C SER A 212 -4.07 1.29 -13.60
N MET A 213 -4.76 2.01 -12.72
CA MET A 213 -5.06 1.55 -11.37
C MET A 213 -6.55 1.31 -11.23
N LYS A 214 -6.93 0.14 -10.72
CA LYS A 214 -8.31 -0.23 -10.40
C LYS A 214 -8.44 -0.42 -8.90
N ALA A 215 -9.19 0.44 -8.23
CA ALA A 215 -9.43 0.36 -6.79
C ALA A 215 -10.87 -0.05 -6.49
N ARG A 216 -11.06 -0.92 -5.49
CA ARG A 216 -12.38 -1.37 -5.03
C ARG A 216 -12.35 -1.69 -3.54
N VAL A 217 -13.47 -1.43 -2.86
CA VAL A 217 -13.64 -1.79 -1.44
C VAL A 217 -13.97 -3.27 -1.35
N VAL A 218 -13.08 -4.05 -0.72
CA VAL A 218 -13.21 -5.52 -0.60
C VAL A 218 -13.58 -5.95 0.81
N MET A 219 -13.42 -5.07 1.80
CA MET A 219 -13.90 -5.31 3.14
C MET A 219 -14.30 -4.02 3.84
N ALA A 220 -15.42 -4.04 4.55
CA ALA A 220 -15.82 -2.98 5.45
C ALA A 220 -15.84 -3.49 6.89
N ARG A 221 -15.26 -2.73 7.82
CA ARG A 221 -15.26 -2.98 9.27
C ARG A 221 -16.01 -1.85 9.98
N ARG A 222 -15.87 -1.77 11.31
CA ARG A 222 -16.57 -0.74 12.11
C ARG A 222 -16.10 0.66 11.75
N HIS A 223 -14.79 0.86 11.64
CA HIS A 223 -14.17 2.17 11.41
C HIS A 223 -13.20 2.18 10.24
N THR A 224 -12.93 1.04 9.62
CA THR A 224 -11.92 0.91 8.56
C THR A 224 -12.46 0.16 7.36
N LEU A 225 -11.86 0.42 6.21
CA LEU A 225 -12.08 -0.29 4.96
C LEU A 225 -10.78 -0.94 4.52
N GLU A 226 -10.86 -2.14 3.94
CA GLU A 226 -9.79 -2.67 3.08
C GLU A 226 -10.14 -2.33 1.64
N VAL A 227 -9.23 -1.62 0.98
CA VAL A 227 -9.31 -1.25 -0.43
C VAL A 227 -8.24 -2.01 -1.20
N GLU A 228 -8.67 -2.85 -2.13
CA GLU A 228 -7.78 -3.51 -3.08
C GLU A 228 -7.49 -2.56 -4.24
N VAL A 229 -6.21 -2.45 -4.63
CA VAL A 229 -5.76 -1.68 -5.79
C VAL A 229 -4.95 -2.59 -6.70
N GLU A 230 -5.45 -2.83 -7.92
CA GLU A 230 -4.71 -3.53 -8.96
C GLU A 230 -4.02 -2.53 -9.89
N VAL A 231 -2.73 -2.74 -10.13
CA VAL A 231 -1.92 -1.89 -11.02
C VAL A 231 -1.60 -2.66 -12.29
N PHE A 232 -1.96 -2.09 -13.42
CA PHE A 232 -1.68 -2.61 -14.75
C PHE A 232 -0.78 -1.64 -15.52
N ILE A 233 0.11 -2.18 -16.33
CA ILE A 233 1.05 -1.46 -17.17
C ILE A 233 0.76 -1.84 -18.60
N GLU A 234 0.55 -0.85 -19.44
CA GLU A 234 0.35 -0.99 -20.88
C GLU A 234 1.41 -0.14 -21.59
N ARG A 235 2.27 -0.79 -22.39
CA ARG A 235 3.33 -0.08 -23.09
C ARG A 235 2.81 0.42 -24.42
N LEU A 236 2.94 1.72 -24.67
CA LEU A 236 2.53 2.30 -25.96
C LEU A 236 3.26 1.60 -27.12
N GLY A 237 2.49 1.14 -28.11
CA GLY A 237 3.00 0.37 -29.25
C GLY A 237 3.06 -1.15 -29.06
N LEU A 238 2.79 -1.67 -27.85
CA LEU A 238 2.55 -3.09 -27.61
C LEU A 238 1.07 -3.30 -27.30
N ALA A 239 0.47 -4.37 -27.83
CA ALA A 239 -0.95 -4.67 -27.62
C ALA A 239 -1.25 -5.27 -26.23
N GLU A 240 -0.23 -5.53 -25.41
CA GLU A 240 -0.38 -6.29 -24.18
C GLU A 240 -0.46 -5.38 -22.93
N LYS A 241 -1.56 -5.52 -22.20
CA LYS A 241 -1.74 -4.97 -20.86
C LYS A 241 -1.34 -6.00 -19.80
N ARG A 242 -0.34 -5.69 -19.00
CA ARG A 242 0.23 -6.62 -18.00
C ARG A 242 -0.10 -6.17 -16.58
N LYS A 243 -0.51 -7.09 -15.73
CA LYS A 243 -0.70 -6.83 -14.29
C LYS A 243 0.68 -6.73 -13.63
N SER A 244 0.96 -5.61 -12.96
CA SER A 244 2.22 -5.38 -12.23
C SER A 244 2.15 -5.97 -10.84
N HIS A 245 1.16 -5.54 -10.05
CA HIS A 245 0.96 -5.99 -8.68
C HIS A 245 -0.45 -5.65 -8.20
N THR A 246 -0.83 -6.24 -7.07
CA THR A 246 -2.02 -5.85 -6.30
C THR A 246 -1.55 -5.37 -4.94
N ALA A 247 -2.06 -4.21 -4.53
CA ALA A 247 -1.83 -3.61 -3.23
C ALA A 247 -3.13 -3.62 -2.42
N TYR A 248 -3.00 -3.64 -1.10
CA TYR A 248 -4.13 -3.60 -0.17
C TYR A 248 -3.89 -2.49 0.84
N PHE A 249 -4.87 -1.60 0.97
CA PHE A 249 -4.80 -0.44 1.83
C PHE A 249 -5.91 -0.49 2.87
N THR A 250 -5.53 -0.27 4.13
CA THR A 250 -6.50 -0.05 5.20
C THR A 250 -6.73 1.43 5.35
N VAL A 251 -7.96 1.87 5.12
CA VAL A 251 -8.38 3.27 5.20
C VAL A 251 -9.31 3.46 6.39
N ILE A 252 -9.02 4.42 7.26
CA ILE A 252 -9.83 4.76 8.42
C ILE A 252 -10.88 5.83 8.10
N ASN A 253 -12.07 5.67 8.67
CA ASN A 253 -13.17 6.63 8.61
C ASN A 253 -13.16 7.51 9.86
N LEU A 254 -13.11 8.83 9.66
CA LEU A 254 -13.04 9.82 10.72
C LEU A 254 -14.17 10.83 10.57
N ASN A 255 -14.52 11.53 11.65
CA ASN A 255 -15.42 12.66 11.58
C ASN A 255 -14.67 13.99 11.39
N VAL A 256 -15.41 15.10 11.35
CA VAL A 256 -14.87 16.46 11.26
C VAL A 256 -13.88 16.82 12.37
N LYS A 257 -13.99 16.16 13.54
CA LYS A 257 -13.09 16.33 14.70
C LYS A 257 -11.89 15.36 14.67
N GLN A 258 -11.66 14.66 13.55
CA GLN A 258 -10.60 13.65 13.40
C GLN A 258 -10.72 12.45 14.36
N LEU A 259 -11.92 12.18 14.88
CA LEU A 259 -12.20 11.00 15.72
C LEU A 259 -12.78 9.87 14.86
N LYS A 260 -12.53 8.61 15.25
CA LYS A 260 -13.06 7.42 14.58
C LYS A 260 -14.59 7.49 14.47
N ASP A 261 -15.10 7.33 13.26
CA ASP A 261 -16.54 7.38 12.97
C ASP A 261 -17.02 6.03 12.42
N PRO A 262 -18.11 5.42 12.96
CA PRO A 262 -18.64 4.17 12.43
C PRO A 262 -19.08 4.26 10.96
N ILE A 263 -18.67 3.29 10.16
CA ILE A 263 -19.05 3.20 8.74
C ILE A 263 -20.47 2.63 8.63
N LYS A 264 -21.37 3.38 7.98
CA LYS A 264 -22.78 3.00 7.79
C LYS A 264 -23.04 2.20 6.51
N THR A 265 -22.11 2.23 5.55
CA THR A 265 -22.22 1.51 4.27
C THR A 265 -21.57 0.13 4.35
N GLY A 266 -22.28 -0.90 3.88
CA GLY A 266 -21.80 -2.27 3.75
C GLY A 266 -21.54 -2.71 2.33
N LEU A 267 -20.88 -3.85 2.21
CA LEU A 267 -20.74 -4.56 0.94
C LEU A 267 -21.91 -5.53 0.79
N TYR A 268 -22.62 -5.42 -0.33
CA TYR A 268 -23.70 -6.34 -0.68
C TYR A 268 -23.10 -7.70 -1.06
N VAL A 269 -23.68 -8.76 -0.53
CA VAL A 269 -23.25 -10.15 -0.78
C VAL A 269 -24.30 -10.79 -1.66
N ASP A 270 -23.88 -11.12 -2.88
CA ASP A 270 -24.72 -11.65 -3.95
C ASP A 270 -24.06 -12.88 -4.55
N GLU A 271 -24.65 -14.05 -4.36
CA GLU A 271 -24.12 -15.28 -4.96
C GLU A 271 -24.25 -15.29 -6.49
N GLY A 272 -25.09 -14.43 -7.08
CA GLY A 272 -25.12 -14.22 -8.53
C GLY A 272 -23.86 -13.54 -9.07
N ASP A 273 -23.08 -12.87 -8.21
CA ASP A 273 -21.85 -12.16 -8.57
C ASP A 273 -20.63 -12.89 -7.99
N GLN A 274 -20.30 -14.03 -8.61
CA GLN A 274 -19.22 -14.91 -8.16
C GLN A 274 -17.82 -14.24 -8.22
N GLU A 275 -17.61 -13.23 -9.05
CA GLU A 275 -16.36 -12.45 -9.04
C GLU A 275 -16.26 -11.63 -7.75
N SER A 276 -17.31 -10.89 -7.40
CA SER A 276 -17.38 -10.15 -6.14
C SER A 276 -17.26 -11.08 -4.93
N MET A 277 -17.89 -12.26 -4.96
CA MET A 277 -17.80 -13.24 -3.88
C MET A 277 -16.36 -13.73 -3.64
N ARG A 278 -15.59 -14.00 -4.71
CA ARG A 278 -14.17 -14.37 -4.62
C ARG A 278 -13.34 -13.27 -3.95
N LEU A 279 -13.59 -12.01 -4.31
CA LEU A 279 -12.89 -10.87 -3.70
C LEU A 279 -13.17 -10.75 -2.20
N LEU A 280 -14.43 -10.94 -1.79
CA LEU A 280 -14.83 -10.90 -0.38
C LEU A 280 -14.16 -12.03 0.43
N VAL A 281 -14.16 -13.26 -0.09
CA VAL A 281 -13.52 -14.41 0.58
C VAL A 281 -12.01 -14.22 0.67
N LYS A 282 -11.36 -13.74 -0.40
CA LYS A 282 -9.93 -13.41 -0.37
C LYS A 282 -9.61 -12.36 0.69
N ALA A 283 -10.43 -11.32 0.82
CA ALA A 283 -10.24 -10.31 1.86
C ALA A 283 -10.40 -10.90 3.27
N GLN A 284 -11.40 -11.75 3.50
CA GLN A 284 -11.58 -12.45 4.79
C GLN A 284 -10.38 -13.33 5.15
N LYS A 285 -9.89 -14.14 4.19
CA LYS A 285 -8.70 -14.97 4.39
C LYS A 285 -7.45 -14.13 4.63
N ARG A 286 -7.29 -13.00 3.92
CA ARG A 286 -6.17 -12.07 4.11
C ARG A 286 -6.13 -11.51 5.52
N TRP A 287 -7.29 -11.12 6.04
CA TRP A 287 -7.40 -10.64 7.41
C TRP A 287 -6.95 -11.71 8.42
N ALA A 288 -7.42 -12.95 8.28
CA ALA A 288 -6.99 -14.04 9.13
C ALA A 288 -5.48 -14.28 9.05
N PHE A 289 -4.90 -14.08 7.86
CA PHE A 289 -3.46 -14.23 7.60
C PHE A 289 -2.60 -13.06 8.10
N GLN A 290 -3.20 -11.92 8.46
CA GLN A 290 -2.46 -10.69 8.78
C GLN A 290 -1.55 -10.84 10.00
N ALA A 291 -1.96 -11.60 11.02
CA ALA A 291 -1.13 -11.84 12.20
C ALA A 291 0.18 -12.58 11.86
N GLU A 292 0.11 -13.60 11.00
CA GLU A 292 1.30 -14.30 10.50
C GLU A 292 2.20 -13.36 9.69
N GLN A 293 1.59 -12.53 8.83
CA GLN A 293 2.35 -11.58 8.02
C GLN A 293 3.10 -10.55 8.89
N ASN A 294 2.47 -10.02 9.92
CA ASN A 294 3.08 -9.07 10.84
C ASN A 294 4.28 -9.68 11.59
N SER A 295 4.25 -10.97 11.93
CA SER A 295 5.33 -11.63 12.66
C SER A 295 6.69 -11.65 11.94
N VAL A 296 6.69 -11.58 10.60
CA VAL A 296 7.91 -11.57 9.77
C VAL A 296 8.43 -10.14 9.53
N HIS A 297 7.62 -9.13 9.86
CA HIS A 297 7.91 -7.72 9.66
C HIS A 297 8.51 -7.02 10.88
N ASP A 298 8.76 -7.76 11.97
CA ASP A 298 9.26 -7.21 13.23
C ASP A 298 10.71 -6.70 13.08
N VAL A 299 10.81 -5.40 12.83
CA VAL A 299 12.03 -4.63 12.85
C VAL A 299 11.78 -3.49 13.83
N PRO A 300 12.51 -3.43 14.96
CA PRO A 300 12.29 -2.39 15.94
C PRO A 300 12.50 -1.01 15.30
N PRO A 301 11.70 0.00 15.68
CA PRO A 301 11.85 1.36 15.15
C PRO A 301 13.26 1.88 15.48
N LEU A 302 13.79 2.72 14.59
CA LEU A 302 15.03 3.42 14.88
C LEU A 302 14.80 4.35 16.09
N PRO A 303 15.74 4.42 17.04
CA PRO A 303 15.66 5.40 18.11
C PRO A 303 15.68 6.81 17.50
N MET A 304 14.67 7.62 17.83
CA MET A 304 14.57 9.01 17.36
C MET A 304 15.82 9.78 17.77
N THR A 305 16.57 10.31 16.81
CA THR A 305 17.86 10.94 17.09
C THR A 305 17.77 12.41 17.54
N SER A 306 16.59 13.04 17.42
CA SER A 306 16.32 14.37 17.97
C SER A 306 14.83 14.63 18.20
N ASN A 307 14.51 15.28 19.32
CA ASN A 307 13.21 15.93 19.52
C ASN A 307 13.21 17.24 18.70
N LEU A 308 12.65 17.20 17.49
CA LEU A 308 12.22 18.39 16.76
C LEU A 308 10.81 18.78 17.21
#